data_AF-A0A8X6PH08-F1
#
_entry.id   AF-A0A8X6PH08-F1
#
_cell.length_a   1.000
_cell.length_b   1.000
_cell.length_c   1.000
_cell.angle_alpha   90.00
_cell.angle_beta   90.00
_cell.angle_gamma   90.00
#
_symmetry.space_group_name_H-M   'P 1'
#
loop_
_entity.id
_entity.type
_entity.pdbx_description
1 polymer ?
#
loop_
_entity_poly.entity_id
_entity_poly.type
_entity_poly.pdbx_seq_one_letter_code
_entity_poly.pdbx_strand_id
1 'polypeptide(L)' 'MAYLGRARKEDLKTLAEELGLVVGENFNVIQLTELIIKSDKCDEPLVKNMLQVITEERVSKEAAALLEAENL' A
#
# COMPACT_ATOMS: atom_id res chain seq x y z
N MET A 1 6.57 13.05 2.53
CA MET A 1 5.82 11.98 1.83
C MET A 1 6.36 11.48 0.48
N ALA A 2 7.67 11.56 0.18
CA ALA A 2 8.20 11.03 -1.10
C ALA A 2 8.14 9.48 -1.22
N TYR A 3 7.93 8.78 -0.09
CA TYR A 3 7.87 7.31 -0.05
C TYR A 3 6.57 6.76 -0.63
N LEU A 4 5.43 7.44 -0.44
CA LEU A 4 4.13 7.03 -1.00
C LEU A 4 4.18 6.98 -2.53
N GLY A 5 4.77 7.99 -3.17
CA GLY A 5 4.91 8.04 -4.63
C GLY A 5 5.82 6.96 -5.24
N ARG A 6 6.54 6.18 -4.43
CA ARG A 6 7.38 5.05 -4.87
C ARG A 6 6.78 3.68 -4.53
N ALA A 7 5.73 3.65 -3.73
CA ALA A 7 5.06 2.41 -3.34
C ALA A 7 4.27 1.81 -4.51
N ARG A 8 4.01 0.49 -4.45
CA ARG A 8 3.13 -0.13 -5.44
C ARG A 8 1.70 0.35 -5.26
N LYS A 9 0.95 0.40 -6.37
CA LYS A 9 -0.45 0.85 -6.38
C LYS A 9 -1.33 0.02 -5.43
N GLU A 10 -1.11 -1.29 -5.38
CA GLU A 10 -1.86 -2.22 -4.52
C GLU A 10 -1.60 -1.94 -3.03
N ASP A 11 -0.34 -1.68 -2.64
CA ASP A 11 0.02 -1.35 -1.26
C ASP A 11 -0.63 -0.03 -0.82
N LEU A 12 -0.65 0.97 -1.70
CA LEU A 12 -1.31 2.25 -1.45
C LEU A 12 -2.84 2.13 -1.35
N LYS A 13 -3.44 1.21 -2.13
CA LYS A 13 -4.88 0.94 -2.05
C LYS A 13 -5.24 0.31 -0.70
N THR A 14 -4.52 -0.73 -0.30
CA THR A 14 -4.69 -1.37 1.01
C THR A 14 -4.52 -0.35 2.14
N LEU A 15 -3.46 0.46 2.08
CA LEU A 15 -3.21 1.50 3.07
C LEU A 15 -4.37 2.50 3.18
N ALA A 16 -4.90 2.98 2.05
CA ALA A 16 -6.04 3.88 2.04
C ALA A 16 -7.31 3.21 2.63
N GLU A 17 -7.55 1.94 2.32
CA GLU A 17 -8.66 1.16 2.89
C GLU A 17 -8.50 0.95 4.41
N GLU A 18 -7.30 0.65 4.90
CA GLU A 18 -7.00 0.51 6.33
C GLU A 18 -7.14 1.82 7.10
N LEU A 19 -6.84 2.95 6.46
CA LEU A 19 -7.17 4.28 6.98
C LEU A 19 -8.69 4.56 6.91
N GLY A 20 -9.51 3.65 6.40
CA GLY A 20 -10.95 3.80 6.27
C GLY A 20 -11.31 4.90 5.27
N LEU A 21 -10.53 5.02 4.19
CA LEU A 21 -10.79 5.91 3.06
C LEU A 21 -11.51 5.15 1.95
N VAL A 22 -12.41 5.83 1.25
CA VAL A 22 -13.10 5.23 0.10
C VAL A 22 -12.18 5.29 -1.11
N VAL A 23 -11.72 4.13 -1.58
CA VAL A 23 -10.85 4.02 -2.75
C VAL A 23 -11.69 3.71 -3.99
N GLY A 24 -11.57 4.54 -5.03
CA GLY A 24 -12.18 4.23 -6.31
C GLY A 24 -11.44 3.10 -7.04
N GLU A 25 -12.17 2.26 -7.77
CA GLU A 25 -11.64 1.06 -8.45
C GLU A 25 -10.43 1.34 -9.35
N ASN A 26 -10.41 2.52 -9.99
CA ASN A 26 -9.40 2.90 -10.99
C ASN A 26 -8.42 3.97 -10.49
N PHE A 27 -8.29 4.17 -9.19
CA PHE A 27 -7.35 5.16 -8.66
C PHE A 27 -5.92 4.79 -9.02
N ASN A 28 -5.18 5.75 -9.57
CA ASN A 28 -3.75 5.62 -9.84
C ASN A 28 -2.91 6.00 -8.61
N VAL A 29 -1.59 5.79 -8.69
CA VAL A 29 -0.65 6.07 -7.58
C VAL A 29 -0.74 7.51 -7.08
N ILE A 30 -0.87 8.49 -7.99
CA ILE A 30 -0.99 9.91 -7.63
C ILE A 30 -2.29 10.16 -6.88
N GLN A 31 -3.42 9.65 -7.38
CA GLN A 31 -4.73 9.79 -6.74
C GLN A 31 -4.77 9.14 -5.36
N LEU A 32 -4.18 7.95 -5.20
CA LEU A 32 -4.07 7.28 -3.89
C LEU A 32 -3.18 8.07 -2.92
N THR A 33 -2.03 8.54 -3.40
CA THR A 33 -1.11 9.35 -2.59
C THR A 33 -1.77 10.64 -2.12
N GLU A 34 -2.48 11.33 -3.01
CA GLU A 34 -3.22 12.53 -2.65
C GLU A 34 -4.36 12.25 -1.68
N LEU A 35 -5.11 11.16 -1.88
CA LEU A 35 -6.19 10.74 -0.99
C LEU A 35 -5.68 10.52 0.44
N ILE A 36 -4.55 9.81 0.58
CA ILE A 36 -3.91 9.55 1.87
C ILE A 36 -3.43 10.86 2.50
N ILE A 37 -2.68 11.69 1.77
CA ILE A 37 -2.09 12.93 2.31
C ILE A 37 -3.16 13.95 2.73
N LYS A 38 -4.27 14.04 1.98
CA LYS A 38 -5.36 15.00 2.26
C LYS A 38 -6.30 14.51 3.38
N SER A 39 -6.15 13.29 3.85
CA SER A 39 -6.94 12.73 4.94
C SER A 39 -6.56 13.35 6.28
N ASP A 40 -7.55 13.62 7.12
CA ASP A 40 -7.38 13.97 8.53
C ASP A 40 -6.76 12.83 9.36
N LYS A 41 -6.76 11.61 8.81
CA LYS A 41 -6.14 10.41 9.39
C LYS A 41 -4.66 10.24 9.01
N CYS A 42 -4.08 11.18 8.26
CA CYS A 42 -2.68 11.10 7.83
C CYS A 42 -1.71 11.50 8.96
N ASP A 43 -1.30 10.52 9.76
CA ASP A 43 -0.15 10.60 10.67
C ASP A 43 1.09 10.02 9.98
N GLU A 44 2.11 10.86 9.70
CA GLU A 44 3.25 10.44 8.86
C GLU A 44 4.03 9.22 9.39
N PRO A 45 4.46 9.20 10.66
CA PRO A 45 5.04 8.00 11.28
C PRO A 45 4.15 6.77 11.16
N LEU A 46 2.85 6.88 11.48
CA LEU A 46 1.93 5.75 11.44
C LEU A 46 1.76 5.21 10.01
N VAL A 47 1.47 6.10 9.06
CA VAL A 47 1.27 5.77 7.64
C VAL A 47 2.51 5.09 7.06
N LYS A 48 3.71 5.56 7.43
CA LYS A 48 4.96 4.96 6.99
C LYS A 48 5.13 3.54 7.53
N ASN A 49 4.80 3.31 8.80
CA ASN A 49 4.90 1.99 9.43
C ASN A 49 3.85 1.03 8.86
N MET A 50 2.61 1.47 8.67
CA MET A 50 1.55 0.65 8.04
C MET A 50 1.95 0.23 6.63
N LEU A 51 2.44 1.18 5.81
CA LEU A 51 2.89 0.88 4.46
C LEU A 51 4.04 -0.15 4.44
N GLN A 52 4.97 -0.04 5.40
CA GLN A 52 6.07 -0.99 5.51
C GLN A 52 5.53 -2.40 5.77
N VAL A 53 4.63 -2.57 6.73
CA VAL A 53 4.01 -3.86 7.05
C VAL A 53 3.27 -4.44 5.84
N ILE A 54 2.42 -3.63 5.18
CA ILE A 54 1.70 -4.05 3.97
C ILE A 54 2.67 -4.53 2.88
N THR A 55 3.75 -3.78 2.65
CA THR A 55 4.77 -4.10 1.65
C THR A 55 5.47 -5.42 1.99
N GLU A 56 5.87 -5.61 3.25
CA GLU A 56 6.54 -6.82 3.74
C GLU A 56 5.64 -8.04 3.61
N GLU A 57 4.37 -7.93 3.99
CA GLU A 57 3.39 -9.00 3.83
C GLU A 57 3.20 -9.41 2.37
N ARG A 58 3.06 -8.44 1.47
CA ARG A 58 2.91 -8.72 0.04
C ARG A 58 4.16 -9.40 -0.52
N VAL A 59 5.34 -8.87 -0.24
CA VAL A 59 6.61 -9.46 -0.71
C VAL A 59 6.78 -10.89 -0.19
N SER A 60 6.43 -11.14 1.08
CA SER A 60 6.46 -12.48 1.66
C SER A 60 5.51 -13.45 0.94
N LYS A 61 4.27 -13.01 0.68
CA LYS A 61 3.27 -13.80 -0.07
C LYS A 61 3.72 -14.08 -1.52
N GLU A 62 4.26 -13.07 -2.20
CA GLU A 62 4.81 -13.21 -3.57
C GLU A 62 5.98 -14.20 -3.60
N ALA A 63 6.90 -14.11 -2.64
CA ALA A 63 8.05 -15.01 -2.56
C ALA A 63 7.62 -16.46 -2.30
N ALA A 64 6.66 -16.68 -1.39
CA ALA A 64 6.13 -18.01 -1.12
C ALA A 64 5.45 -18.61 -2.37
N ALA A 65 4.64 -17.82 -3.09
CA ALA A 65 3.97 -18.27 -4.31
C ALA A 65 4.96 -18.63 -5.42
N LEU A 66 6.07 -17.89 -5.55
CA LEU A 66 7.14 -18.21 -6.51
C LEU A 66 7.85 -19.52 -6.16
N LEU A 67 8.18 -19.74 -4.89
CA LEU A 67 8.79 -20.99 -4.43
C LEU A 67 7.85 -22.20 -4.64
N GLU A 68 6.55 -22.04 -4.42
CA GLU A 68 5.57 -23.11 -4.70
C GLU A 68 5.48 -23.42 -6.20
N ALA A 69 5.51 -22.39 -7.06
CA ALA A 69 5.46 -22.57 -8.51
C ALA A 69 6.71 -23.26 -9.10
N GLU A 70 7.88 -23.10 -8.48
CA GLU A 70 9.13 -23.75 -8.91
C GLU A 70 9.22 -25.23 -8.52
N ASN A 71 8.40 -25.68 -7.56
CA ASN A 71 8.39 -27.06 -7.05
C ASN A 71 7.25 -27.92 -7.63
N LEU A 72 6.50 -27.39 -8.61
CA LEU A 72 5.42 -28.05 -9.36
C LEU A 72 5.89 -28.44 -10.77
#